data_AF-Q86TN2-F1
#
_entry.id   AF-Q86TN2-F1
#
_cell.length_a   1.000
_cell.length_b   1.000
_cell.length_c   1.000
_cell.angle_alpha   90.00
_cell.angle_beta   90.00
_cell.angle_gamma   90.00
#
_symmetry.space_group_name_H-M   'P 1'
#
loop_
_entity.id
_entity.type
_entity.pdbx_description
1 polymer ?
#
loop_
_entity_poly.entity_id
_entity_poly.type
_entity_poly.pdbx_seq_one_letter_code
_entity_poly.pdbx_strand_id
1 'polypeptide(L)'
;DTKLYCICKTPYDESKFYIGCDLCTNWYHGECVGITEKEAKKMDVYICNDCKRAQEGSSEELYCICRTPYDESQFYIGCDRCQNWYHGRCVGILQSEAELIDEYVCPQCQSTEDAMTVLTPLTEKDYEGLKRVLRSLQAHKMAWPFLEPVDPNDAPDYYGVIKEPMDLATMEERVQRRYYEKLTEFVADMTKIFDNCRYYNPSDSPFYQCAEVLESFFVQKLKGFKASRSHNNKLQSTAS
;
A
#
# COMPACT_ATOMS: atom_id res chain seq x y z
N ASP A 1 -52.11 6.43 2.40
CA ASP A 1 -51.30 6.80 3.58
C ASP A 1 -51.34 8.29 3.83
N THR A 2 -51.76 8.68 5.03
CA THR A 2 -51.81 10.08 5.46
C THR A 2 -50.40 10.56 5.78
N LYS A 3 -49.91 11.61 5.10
CA LYS A 3 -48.58 12.18 5.35
C LYS A 3 -48.57 12.83 6.75
N LEU A 4 -47.60 12.44 7.57
CA LEU A 4 -47.40 12.96 8.93
C LEU A 4 -46.33 14.05 8.93
N TYR A 5 -46.54 15.08 9.75
CA TYR A 5 -45.68 16.25 9.84
C TYR A 5 -45.15 16.45 11.26
N CYS A 6 -44.15 17.32 11.40
CA CYS A 6 -43.50 17.69 12.65
C CYS A 6 -42.82 16.52 13.39
N ILE A 7 -42.12 16.84 14.47
CA ILE A 7 -41.56 15.87 15.41
C ILE A 7 -42.66 15.08 16.15
N CYS A 8 -43.87 15.65 16.30
CA CYS A 8 -45.00 15.01 16.98
C CYS A 8 -45.78 14.01 16.11
N LYS A 9 -45.42 13.87 14.83
CA LYS A 9 -45.98 12.88 13.89
C LYS A 9 -47.50 12.91 13.79
N THR A 10 -48.07 14.09 13.63
CA THR A 10 -49.52 14.27 13.44
C THR A 10 -49.85 14.64 11.98
N PRO A 11 -51.08 14.35 11.50
CA PRO A 11 -51.54 14.82 10.18
C PRO A 11 -51.52 16.34 10.06
N TYR A 12 -51.61 16.83 8.82
CA TYR A 12 -51.75 18.27 8.58
C TYR A 12 -53.06 18.81 9.17
N ASP A 13 -52.97 19.96 9.83
CA ASP A 13 -54.07 20.68 10.46
C ASP A 13 -53.96 22.15 10.09
N GLU A 14 -54.90 22.65 9.28
CA GLU A 14 -54.90 24.03 8.78
C GLU A 14 -55.05 25.09 9.88
N SER A 15 -55.49 24.70 11.09
CA SER A 15 -55.63 25.63 12.21
C SER A 15 -54.30 25.92 12.92
N LYS A 16 -53.22 25.19 12.61
CA LYS A 16 -51.93 25.31 13.29
C LYS A 16 -50.89 26.06 12.46
N PHE A 17 -50.02 26.79 13.15
CA PHE A 17 -48.85 27.42 12.54
C PHE A 17 -47.73 26.40 12.30
N TYR A 18 -47.20 26.38 11.07
CA TYR A 18 -46.05 25.56 10.69
C TYR A 18 -44.90 26.40 10.16
N ILE A 19 -43.67 25.95 10.46
CA ILE A 19 -42.43 26.47 9.90
C ILE A 19 -41.67 25.34 9.19
N GLY A 20 -41.19 25.62 7.97
CA GLY A 20 -40.42 24.67 7.16
C GLY A 20 -38.92 24.81 7.43
N CYS A 21 -38.21 23.69 7.51
CA CYS A 21 -36.75 23.71 7.55
C CYS A 21 -36.18 24.00 6.15
N ASP A 22 -35.16 24.85 6.03
CA ASP A 22 -34.51 25.15 4.76
C ASP A 22 -33.54 24.06 4.29
N LEU A 23 -33.08 23.19 5.20
CA LEU A 23 -32.15 22.10 4.88
C LEU A 23 -32.81 20.75 4.65
N CYS A 24 -34.07 20.59 5.06
CA CYS A 24 -34.82 19.35 4.82
C CYS A 24 -36.26 19.66 4.46
N THR A 25 -36.94 18.75 3.79
CA THR A 25 -38.31 18.98 3.30
C THR A 25 -39.39 18.87 4.40
N ASN A 26 -39.00 18.93 5.68
CA ASN A 26 -39.89 18.73 6.82
C ASN A 26 -40.47 20.06 7.33
N TRP A 27 -41.72 19.99 7.76
CA TRP A 27 -42.46 21.09 8.36
C TRP A 27 -42.77 20.77 9.83
N TYR A 28 -42.71 21.79 10.67
CA TYR A 28 -42.81 21.66 12.12
C TYR A 28 -43.85 22.62 12.67
N HIS A 29 -44.65 22.19 13.64
CA HIS A 29 -45.47 23.13 14.42
C HIS A 29 -44.56 24.11 15.15
N GLY A 30 -44.90 25.40 15.11
CA GLY A 30 -44.14 26.42 15.82
C GLY A 30 -43.94 26.09 17.29
N GLU A 31 -45.00 25.66 17.98
CA GLU A 31 -44.95 25.25 19.39
C GLU A 31 -44.00 24.07 19.64
N CYS A 32 -43.96 23.08 18.73
CA CYS A 32 -43.10 21.91 18.88
C CYS A 32 -41.61 22.23 18.73
N VAL A 33 -41.27 23.34 18.06
CA VAL A 33 -39.87 23.78 17.88
C VAL A 33 -39.56 25.09 18.59
N GLY A 34 -40.48 25.57 19.43
CA GLY A 34 -40.31 26.78 20.24
C GLY A 34 -40.28 28.09 19.45
N ILE A 35 -40.97 28.16 18.30
CA ILE A 35 -41.03 29.35 17.43
C ILE A 35 -42.47 29.83 17.30
N THR A 36 -42.68 31.10 17.63
CA THR A 36 -43.96 31.79 17.40
C THR A 36 -44.04 32.34 15.98
N GLU A 37 -45.26 32.56 15.48
CA GLU A 37 -45.48 33.15 14.16
C GLU A 37 -44.84 34.55 14.02
N LYS A 38 -44.79 35.33 15.12
CA LYS A 38 -44.14 36.64 15.15
C LYS A 38 -42.62 36.56 15.00
N GLU A 39 -42.00 35.52 15.56
CA GLU A 39 -40.56 35.27 15.43
C GLU A 39 -40.25 34.77 14.03
N ALA A 40 -41.04 33.82 13.50
CA ALA A 40 -40.87 33.30 12.15
C ALA A 40 -40.94 34.39 11.06
N LYS A 41 -41.82 35.39 11.21
CA LYS A 41 -41.90 36.54 10.28
C LYS A 41 -40.64 37.42 10.26
N LYS A 42 -39.77 37.28 11.26
CA LYS A 42 -38.48 37.99 11.36
C LYS A 42 -37.29 37.09 11.00
N MET A 43 -37.54 35.83 10.64
CA MET A 43 -36.51 34.85 10.30
C MET A 43 -36.46 34.68 8.79
N ASP A 44 -35.28 34.84 8.21
CA ASP A 44 -35.06 34.58 6.77
C ASP A 44 -34.81 33.09 6.49
N VAL A 45 -34.27 32.37 7.48
CA VAL A 45 -33.91 30.94 7.39
C VAL A 45 -34.23 30.24 8.72
N TYR A 46 -34.87 29.08 8.65
CA TYR A 46 -35.05 28.18 9.78
C TYR A 46 -34.41 26.82 9.50
N ILE A 47 -33.52 26.40 10.39
CA ILE A 47 -32.91 25.07 10.36
C ILE A 47 -33.39 24.29 11.60
N CYS A 48 -33.96 23.11 11.39
CA CYS A 48 -34.43 22.27 12.49
C CYS A 48 -33.24 21.67 13.27
N ASN A 49 -33.50 21.26 14.52
CA ASN A 49 -32.44 20.76 15.41
C ASN A 49 -31.72 19.52 14.85
N ASP A 50 -32.42 18.65 14.11
CA ASP A 50 -31.79 17.48 13.49
C ASP A 50 -30.81 17.90 12.39
N CYS A 51 -31.17 18.89 11.57
CA CYS A 51 -30.28 19.44 10.56
C CYS A 51 -29.13 20.25 11.17
N LYS A 52 -29.37 20.98 12.28
CA LYS A 52 -28.30 21.64 13.05
C LYS A 52 -27.30 20.62 13.58
N ARG A 53 -27.78 19.54 14.21
CA ARG A 53 -26.95 18.44 14.71
C ARG A 53 -26.20 17.70 13.59
N ALA A 54 -26.84 17.54 12.42
CA ALA A 54 -26.19 16.94 11.25
C ALA A 54 -25.10 17.84 10.66
N GLN A 55 -25.23 19.16 10.77
CA GLN A 55 -24.18 20.11 10.44
C GLN A 55 -23.07 20.18 11.51
N GLU A 56 -23.43 19.98 12.78
CA GLU A 56 -22.54 19.97 13.95
C GLU A 56 -21.91 18.58 14.22
N GLY A 57 -21.89 17.68 13.23
CA GLY A 57 -21.21 16.39 13.35
C GLY A 57 -19.78 16.61 13.85
N SER A 58 -19.53 16.26 15.10
CA SER A 58 -18.23 16.37 15.79
C SER A 58 -17.12 15.80 14.91
N SER A 59 -16.38 16.68 14.27
CA SER A 59 -15.15 16.35 13.54
C SER A 59 -13.98 16.49 14.51
N GLU A 60 -13.93 15.67 15.55
CA GLU A 60 -12.64 15.46 16.20
C GLU A 60 -11.77 14.69 15.22
N GLU A 61 -10.80 15.39 14.62
CA GLU A 61 -9.86 14.81 13.69
C GLU A 61 -9.09 13.69 14.42
N LEU A 62 -9.21 12.47 13.90
CA LEU A 62 -8.64 11.28 14.52
C LEU A 62 -7.26 11.00 13.91
N TYR A 63 -6.28 10.87 14.79
CA TYR A 63 -4.89 10.65 14.43
C TYR A 63 -4.45 9.23 14.78
N CYS A 64 -3.24 8.89 14.31
CA CYS A 64 -2.53 7.66 14.59
C CYS A 64 -3.26 6.39 14.11
N ILE A 65 -2.58 5.26 14.18
CA ILE A 65 -3.16 3.94 13.91
C ILE A 65 -4.25 3.55 14.92
N CYS A 66 -4.23 4.14 16.12
CA CYS A 66 -5.20 3.87 17.18
C CYS A 66 -6.48 4.72 17.10
N ARG A 67 -6.56 5.66 16.14
CA ARG A 67 -7.76 6.46 15.85
C ARG A 67 -8.29 7.21 17.07
N THR A 68 -7.45 8.05 17.66
CA THR A 68 -7.83 8.89 18.81
C THR A 68 -7.66 10.37 18.48
N PRO A 69 -8.41 11.27 19.15
CA PRO A 69 -8.18 12.72 19.05
C PRO A 69 -6.78 13.11 19.51
N TYR A 70 -6.37 14.33 19.17
CA TYR A 70 -5.11 14.91 19.63
C TYR A 70 -5.09 15.08 21.16
N ASP A 71 -3.94 14.81 21.78
CA ASP A 71 -3.71 14.94 23.22
C ASP A 71 -2.34 15.56 23.44
N GLU A 72 -2.31 16.80 23.95
CA GLU A 72 -1.08 17.57 24.18
C GLU A 72 -0.09 16.92 25.16
N SER A 73 -0.55 15.98 25.99
CA SER A 73 0.31 15.28 26.95
C SER A 73 1.13 14.15 26.32
N GLN A 74 0.87 13.81 25.06
CA GLN A 74 1.48 12.67 24.38
C GLN A 74 2.47 13.13 23.32
N PHE A 75 3.55 12.36 23.14
CA PHE A 75 4.50 12.59 22.06
C PHE A 75 3.96 12.07 20.72
N TYR A 76 3.93 12.95 19.72
CA TYR A 76 3.56 12.63 18.34
C TYR A 76 4.72 12.89 17.38
N ILE A 77 4.75 12.12 16.30
CA ILE A 77 5.65 12.28 15.16
C ILE A 77 4.84 12.29 13.86
N GLY A 78 5.16 13.21 12.96
CA GLY A 78 4.49 13.37 11.66
C GLY A 78 5.19 12.53 10.59
N CYS A 79 4.42 11.81 9.77
CA CYS A 79 4.96 11.05 8.65
C CYS A 79 5.06 11.91 7.38
N ASP A 80 6.25 12.01 6.79
CA ASP A 80 6.50 12.83 5.58
C ASP A 80 5.82 12.28 4.32
N ARG A 81 5.38 11.01 4.34
CA ARG A 81 4.73 10.38 3.17
C ARG A 81 3.22 10.55 3.15
N CYS A 82 2.54 10.28 4.26
CA CYS A 82 1.09 10.35 4.33
C CYS A 82 0.56 11.60 5.04
N GLN A 83 1.46 12.43 5.59
CA GLN A 83 1.12 13.66 6.31
C GLN A 83 0.21 13.44 7.53
N ASN A 84 0.13 12.19 8.04
CA ASN A 84 -0.61 11.84 9.25
C ASN A 84 0.32 11.84 10.48
N TRP A 85 -0.26 12.05 11.66
CA TRP A 85 0.43 12.09 12.95
C TRP A 85 0.25 10.78 13.72
N TYR A 86 1.32 10.35 14.39
CA TYR A 86 1.36 9.08 15.10
C TYR A 86 1.93 9.25 16.50
N HIS A 87 1.37 8.57 17.48
CA HIS A 87 2.01 8.47 18.79
C HIS A 87 3.33 7.72 18.67
N GLY A 88 4.39 8.24 19.30
CA GLY A 88 5.69 7.56 19.30
C GLY A 88 5.59 6.10 19.79
N ARG A 89 4.85 5.86 20.88
CA ARG A 89 4.62 4.50 21.41
C ARG A 89 3.89 3.56 20.44
N CYS A 90 3.00 4.09 19.60
CA CYS A 90 2.21 3.27 18.67
C CYS A 90 3.03 2.83 17.46
N VAL A 91 4.11 3.54 17.16
CA VAL A 91 4.99 3.27 16.02
C VAL A 91 6.42 2.92 16.44
N GLY A 92 6.65 2.71 17.74
CA GLY A 92 7.89 2.18 18.30
C GLY A 92 9.07 3.16 18.32
N ILE A 93 8.80 4.46 18.52
CA ILE A 93 9.83 5.50 18.55
C ILE A 93 9.70 6.39 19.79
N LEU A 94 10.84 6.66 20.43
CA LEU A 94 10.95 7.58 21.56
C LEU A 94 11.23 9.01 21.07
N GLN A 95 10.86 10.00 21.87
CA GLN A 95 11.10 11.42 21.55
C GLN A 95 12.59 11.71 21.28
N SER A 96 13.49 11.15 22.10
CA SER A 96 14.94 11.31 21.93
C SER A 96 15.49 10.70 20.64
N GLU A 97 14.82 9.68 20.10
CA GLU A 97 15.20 9.07 18.82
C GLU A 97 14.70 9.94 17.65
N ALA A 98 13.51 10.52 17.78
CA ALA A 98 12.92 11.40 16.77
C ALA A 98 13.73 12.69 16.57
N GLU A 99 14.40 13.20 17.60
CA GLU A 99 15.31 14.36 17.50
C GLU A 99 16.50 14.12 16.55
N LEU A 100 16.82 12.85 16.26
CA LEU A 100 17.91 12.45 15.37
C LEU A 100 17.44 12.11 13.95
N ILE A 101 16.14 12.26 13.66
CA ILE A 101 15.52 11.87 12.41
C ILE A 101 15.14 13.12 11.61
N ASP A 102 15.66 13.21 10.39
CA ASP A 102 15.36 14.30 9.45
C ASP A 102 14.03 14.06 8.72
N GLU A 103 13.79 12.84 8.25
CA GLU A 103 12.51 12.40 7.66
C GLU A 103 11.99 11.14 8.37
N TYR A 104 10.73 11.19 8.80
CA TYR A 104 10.02 10.05 9.40
C TYR A 104 9.00 9.45 8.44
N VAL A 105 9.10 8.13 8.24
CA VAL A 105 8.14 7.34 7.46
C VAL A 105 7.45 6.34 8.37
N CYS A 106 6.12 6.41 8.50
CA CYS A 106 5.38 5.53 9.40
C CYS A 106 5.44 4.06 8.93
N PRO A 107 5.21 3.07 9.82
CA PRO A 107 5.33 1.65 9.48
C PRO A 107 4.48 1.22 8.28
N GLN A 108 3.29 1.80 8.11
CA GLN A 108 2.43 1.52 6.96
C GLN A 108 3.02 2.08 5.65
N CYS A 109 3.55 3.30 5.68
CA CYS A 109 4.21 3.89 4.51
C CYS A 109 5.51 3.16 4.20
N GLN A 110 6.31 2.78 5.20
CA GLN A 110 7.54 2.01 5.01
C GLN A 110 7.25 0.64 4.39
N SER A 111 6.23 -0.07 4.88
CA SER A 111 5.80 -1.36 4.30
C SER A 111 5.32 -1.18 2.86
N THR A 112 4.66 -0.06 2.56
CA THR A 112 4.22 0.28 1.21
C THR A 112 5.42 0.59 0.31
N GLU A 113 6.41 1.37 0.77
CA GLU A 113 7.66 1.62 0.04
C GLU A 113 8.43 0.32 -0.23
N ASP A 114 8.53 -0.55 0.77
CA ASP A 114 9.19 -1.86 0.66
C ASP A 114 8.49 -2.75 -0.38
N ALA A 115 7.15 -2.76 -0.39
CA ALA A 115 6.36 -3.46 -1.41
C ALA A 115 6.49 -2.79 -2.78
N MET A 116 6.52 -1.46 -2.85
CA MET A 116 6.71 -0.72 -4.10
C MET A 116 8.10 -0.94 -4.70
N THR A 117 9.12 -1.29 -3.91
CA THR A 117 10.47 -1.59 -4.44
C THR A 117 10.51 -2.72 -5.46
N VAL A 118 9.47 -3.55 -5.57
CA VAL A 118 9.40 -4.56 -6.64
C VAL A 118 8.57 -4.09 -7.84
N LEU A 119 7.64 -3.16 -7.64
CA LEU A 119 6.66 -2.71 -8.63
C LEU A 119 7.06 -1.43 -9.37
N THR A 120 7.97 -0.63 -8.81
CA THR A 120 8.45 0.60 -9.44
C THR A 120 9.33 0.31 -10.66
N PRO A 121 9.26 1.16 -11.71
CA PRO A 121 10.08 0.99 -12.92
C PRO A 121 11.58 0.90 -12.62
N LEU A 122 12.27 0.00 -13.34
CA LEU A 122 13.71 -0.17 -13.23
C LEU A 122 14.46 1.01 -13.86
N THR A 123 15.37 1.59 -13.10
CA THR A 123 16.27 2.67 -13.54
C THR A 123 17.55 2.12 -14.17
N GLU A 124 18.34 2.94 -14.87
CA GLU A 124 19.64 2.53 -15.41
C GLU A 124 20.56 1.89 -14.36
N LYS A 125 20.63 2.46 -13.16
CA LYS A 125 21.39 1.90 -12.03
C LYS A 125 20.85 0.54 -11.59
N ASP A 126 19.54 0.34 -11.66
CA ASP A 126 18.93 -0.94 -11.33
C ASP A 126 19.39 -2.02 -12.30
N TYR A 127 19.41 -1.74 -13.60
CA TYR A 127 19.89 -2.70 -14.60
C TYR A 127 21.37 -3.07 -14.42
N GLU A 128 22.22 -2.12 -14.05
CA GLU A 128 23.61 -2.44 -13.67
C GLU A 128 23.66 -3.36 -12.43
N GLY A 129 22.81 -3.10 -11.44
CA GLY A 129 22.68 -3.94 -10.26
C GLY A 129 22.18 -5.35 -10.60
N LEU A 130 21.18 -5.50 -11.48
CA LEU A 130 20.68 -6.78 -11.95
C LEU A 130 21.77 -7.57 -12.68
N LYS A 131 22.58 -6.92 -13.53
CA LYS A 131 23.75 -7.55 -14.16
C LYS A 131 24.75 -8.08 -13.13
N ARG A 132 25.05 -7.31 -12.08
CA ARG A 132 25.94 -7.76 -10.99
C ARG A 132 25.34 -8.95 -10.22
N VAL A 133 24.03 -8.94 -9.96
CA VAL A 133 23.34 -10.07 -9.33
C VAL A 133 23.48 -11.31 -10.22
N LEU A 134 23.09 -11.25 -11.50
CA LEU A 134 23.21 -12.38 -12.44
C LEU A 134 24.64 -12.92 -12.52
N ARG A 135 25.65 -12.06 -12.65
CA ARG A 135 27.06 -12.48 -12.68
C ARG A 135 27.47 -13.22 -11.41
N SER A 136 26.97 -12.79 -10.26
CA SER A 136 27.24 -13.50 -8.99
C SER A 136 26.56 -14.87 -8.91
N LEU A 137 25.39 -15.04 -9.53
CA LEU A 137 24.73 -16.34 -9.62
C LEU A 137 25.44 -17.24 -10.62
N GLN A 138 25.76 -16.75 -11.81
CA GLN A 138 26.49 -17.51 -12.84
C GLN A 138 27.84 -18.04 -12.34
N ALA A 139 28.52 -17.28 -11.47
CA ALA A 139 29.78 -17.70 -10.86
C ALA A 139 29.61 -18.65 -9.65
N HIS A 140 28.38 -18.91 -9.19
CA HIS A 140 28.14 -19.73 -8.01
C HIS A 140 28.34 -21.23 -8.34
N LYS A 141 28.99 -21.97 -7.43
CA LYS A 141 29.32 -23.39 -7.63
C LYS A 141 28.13 -24.32 -7.91
N MET A 142 26.92 -23.93 -7.49
CA MET A 142 25.68 -24.68 -7.70
C MET A 142 24.86 -24.20 -8.91
N ALA A 143 25.39 -23.26 -9.71
CA ALA A 143 24.67 -22.70 -10.85
C ALA A 143 24.75 -23.52 -12.12
N TRP A 144 25.63 -24.52 -12.18
CA TRP A 144 25.90 -25.31 -13.38
C TRP A 144 24.66 -25.86 -14.12
N PRO A 145 23.54 -26.28 -13.48
CA PRO A 145 22.38 -26.75 -14.22
C PRO A 145 21.53 -25.65 -14.85
N PHE A 146 21.77 -24.40 -14.45
CA PHE A 146 20.90 -23.26 -14.77
C PHE A 146 21.59 -22.22 -15.65
N LEU A 147 22.84 -22.46 -16.05
CA LEU A 147 23.63 -21.49 -16.82
C LEU A 147 23.05 -21.24 -18.21
N GLU A 148 22.59 -22.30 -18.87
CA GLU A 148 22.13 -22.31 -20.26
C GLU A 148 20.78 -23.05 -20.35
N PRO A 149 20.01 -22.87 -21.46
CA PRO A 149 18.82 -23.66 -21.71
C PRO A 149 19.11 -25.17 -21.70
N VAL A 150 18.18 -25.97 -21.19
CA VAL A 150 18.31 -27.44 -21.13
C VAL A 150 18.46 -28.02 -22.53
N ASP A 151 19.50 -28.81 -22.79
CA ASP A 151 19.66 -29.49 -24.08
C ASP A 151 18.61 -30.62 -24.23
N PRO A 152 17.76 -30.63 -25.28
CA PRO A 152 16.84 -31.73 -25.55
C PRO A 152 17.51 -33.11 -25.67
N ASN A 153 18.81 -33.18 -25.96
CA ASN A 153 19.53 -34.45 -26.00
C ASN A 153 19.83 -35.00 -24.60
N ASP A 154 20.02 -34.12 -23.61
CA ASP A 154 20.27 -34.50 -22.22
C ASP A 154 18.97 -34.85 -21.48
N ALA A 155 17.87 -34.19 -21.83
CA ALA A 155 16.55 -34.44 -21.27
C ALA A 155 15.44 -34.38 -22.34
N PRO A 156 15.21 -35.49 -23.08
CA PRO A 156 14.29 -35.52 -24.24
C PRO A 156 12.84 -35.14 -23.95
N ASP A 157 12.34 -35.43 -22.75
CA ASP A 157 10.97 -35.14 -22.32
C ASP A 157 10.82 -33.78 -21.61
N TYR A 158 11.91 -33.06 -21.36
CA TYR A 158 11.90 -31.82 -20.58
C TYR A 158 10.92 -30.78 -21.13
N TYR A 159 11.00 -30.43 -22.41
CA TYR A 159 10.09 -29.47 -23.05
C TYR A 159 8.66 -30.03 -23.27
N GLY A 160 8.51 -31.35 -23.18
CA GLY A 160 7.22 -32.03 -23.09
C GLY A 160 6.51 -31.76 -21.76
N VAL A 161 7.27 -31.58 -20.68
CA VAL A 161 6.79 -31.37 -19.31
C VAL A 161 6.78 -29.88 -18.95
N ILE A 162 7.91 -29.19 -19.12
CA ILE A 162 8.11 -27.78 -18.80
C ILE A 162 7.71 -26.89 -19.98
N LYS A 163 6.69 -26.06 -19.78
CA LYS A 163 6.12 -25.19 -20.84
C LYS A 163 6.72 -23.80 -20.91
N GLU A 164 7.26 -23.33 -19.80
CA GLU A 164 7.90 -22.02 -19.71
C GLU A 164 9.33 -22.21 -19.18
N PRO A 165 10.25 -22.75 -20.01
CA PRO A 165 11.64 -22.93 -19.61
C PRO A 165 12.29 -21.56 -19.33
N MET A 166 13.24 -21.53 -18.39
CA MET A 166 14.01 -20.35 -18.05
C MET A 166 15.40 -20.76 -17.58
N ASP A 167 16.39 -19.91 -17.81
CA ASP A 167 17.80 -20.12 -17.50
C ASP A 167 18.52 -18.77 -17.37
N LEU A 168 19.75 -18.78 -16.81
CA LEU A 168 20.49 -17.56 -16.52
C LEU A 168 21.01 -16.83 -17.77
N ALA A 169 21.29 -17.53 -18.87
CA ALA A 169 21.68 -16.90 -20.13
C ALA A 169 20.50 -16.15 -20.77
N THR A 170 19.32 -16.78 -20.81
CA THR A 170 18.07 -16.14 -21.25
C THR A 170 17.74 -14.91 -20.40
N MET A 171 17.86 -15.01 -19.07
CA MET A 171 17.69 -13.86 -18.19
C MET A 171 18.71 -12.76 -18.44
N GLU A 172 19.97 -13.10 -18.72
CA GLU A 172 21.00 -12.12 -19.07
C GLU A 172 20.64 -11.36 -20.36
N GLU A 173 20.20 -12.05 -21.41
CA GLU A 173 19.72 -11.41 -22.63
C GLU A 173 18.53 -10.48 -22.37
N ARG A 174 17.56 -10.93 -21.55
CA ARG A 174 16.38 -10.13 -21.15
C ARG A 174 16.79 -8.86 -20.39
N VAL A 175 17.78 -8.93 -19.50
CA VAL A 175 18.35 -7.73 -18.84
C VAL A 175 19.00 -6.79 -19.86
N GLN A 176 19.77 -7.33 -20.82
CA GLN A 176 20.46 -6.52 -21.83
C GLN A 176 19.49 -5.76 -22.74
N ARG A 177 18.41 -6.42 -23.16
CA ARG A 177 17.39 -5.85 -24.05
C ARG A 177 16.28 -5.05 -23.33
N ARG A 178 16.41 -4.83 -22.03
CA ARG A 178 15.41 -4.09 -21.21
C ARG A 178 14.01 -4.73 -21.23
N TYR A 179 13.97 -6.06 -21.28
CA TYR A 179 12.71 -6.82 -21.22
C TYR A 179 12.00 -6.65 -19.87
N TYR A 180 12.76 -6.57 -18.78
CA TYR A 180 12.21 -6.35 -17.44
C TYR A 180 11.97 -4.86 -17.21
N GLU A 181 10.72 -4.44 -17.08
CA GLU A 181 10.37 -3.08 -16.68
C GLU A 181 10.34 -2.94 -15.17
N LYS A 182 10.04 -4.04 -14.46
CA LYS A 182 9.90 -4.08 -13.00
C LYS A 182 10.73 -5.20 -12.39
N LEU A 183 11.18 -4.99 -11.16
CA LEU A 183 11.94 -6.00 -10.42
C LEU A 183 11.12 -7.27 -10.19
N THR A 184 9.79 -7.18 -10.04
CA THR A 184 8.92 -8.37 -9.94
C THR A 184 9.07 -9.33 -11.12
N GLU A 185 9.28 -8.82 -12.33
CA GLU A 185 9.36 -9.64 -13.54
C GLU A 185 10.69 -10.40 -13.58
N PHE A 186 11.79 -9.73 -13.20
CA PHE A 186 13.09 -10.37 -13.04
C PHE A 186 13.05 -11.46 -11.96
N VAL A 187 12.42 -11.18 -10.81
CA VAL A 187 12.26 -12.15 -9.72
C VAL A 187 11.39 -13.34 -10.17
N ALA A 188 10.32 -13.10 -10.93
CA ALA A 188 9.45 -14.16 -11.43
C ALA A 188 10.19 -15.14 -12.35
N ASP A 189 11.04 -14.65 -13.25
CA ASP A 189 11.87 -15.52 -14.10
C ASP A 189 12.91 -16.29 -13.27
N MET A 190 13.54 -15.66 -12.28
CA MET A 190 14.49 -16.35 -11.40
C MET A 190 13.80 -17.48 -10.61
N THR A 191 12.64 -17.22 -10.02
CA THR A 191 11.84 -18.23 -9.33
C THR A 191 11.42 -19.35 -10.27
N LYS A 192 11.09 -19.04 -11.52
CA LYS A 192 10.74 -20.03 -12.55
C LYS A 192 11.87 -21.01 -12.84
N ILE A 193 13.13 -20.58 -12.83
CA ILE A 193 14.30 -21.48 -12.94
C ILE A 193 14.24 -22.56 -11.84
N PHE A 194 14.06 -22.13 -10.59
CA PHE A 194 14.07 -23.03 -9.43
C PHE A 194 12.83 -23.91 -9.38
N ASP A 195 11.65 -23.36 -9.65
CA ASP A 195 10.39 -24.10 -9.64
C ASP A 195 10.34 -25.15 -10.75
N ASN A 196 10.79 -24.81 -11.97
CA ASN A 196 10.91 -25.79 -13.04
C ASN A 196 11.86 -26.93 -12.65
N CYS A 197 12.99 -26.60 -12.01
CA CYS A 197 13.93 -27.60 -11.52
C CYS A 197 13.31 -28.51 -10.47
N ARG A 198 12.62 -27.95 -9.47
CA ARG A 198 11.95 -28.71 -8.41
C ARG A 198 10.79 -29.55 -8.90
N TYR A 199 10.08 -29.07 -9.91
CA TYR A 199 8.96 -29.78 -10.51
C TYR A 199 9.42 -30.97 -11.36
N TYR A 200 10.49 -30.79 -12.14
CA TYR A 200 10.99 -31.82 -13.03
C TYR A 200 11.81 -32.90 -12.31
N ASN A 201 12.56 -32.52 -11.27
CA ASN A 201 13.54 -33.40 -10.63
C ASN A 201 13.07 -33.88 -9.24
N PRO A 202 13.38 -35.13 -8.85
CA PRO A 202 13.15 -35.62 -7.50
C PRO A 202 13.87 -34.77 -6.42
N SER A 203 13.29 -34.69 -5.22
CA SER A 203 13.82 -33.85 -4.13
C SER A 203 15.21 -34.26 -3.63
N ASP A 204 15.57 -35.53 -3.79
CA ASP A 204 16.89 -36.07 -3.42
C ASP A 204 17.94 -35.97 -4.55
N SER A 205 17.54 -35.48 -5.73
CA SER A 205 18.46 -35.30 -6.86
C SER A 205 19.43 -34.13 -6.65
N PRO A 206 20.66 -34.20 -7.23
CA PRO A 206 21.61 -33.08 -7.19
C PRO A 206 21.05 -31.79 -7.81
N PHE A 207 20.19 -31.89 -8.83
CA PHE A 207 19.56 -30.75 -9.50
C PHE A 207 18.64 -29.98 -8.55
N TYR A 208 17.75 -30.70 -7.86
CA TYR A 208 16.85 -30.11 -6.87
C TYR A 208 17.65 -29.42 -5.74
N GLN A 209 18.68 -30.08 -5.22
CA GLN A 209 19.53 -29.52 -4.18
C GLN A 209 20.30 -28.27 -4.66
N CYS A 210 20.72 -28.23 -5.93
CA CYS A 210 21.32 -27.02 -6.52
C CYS A 210 20.33 -25.85 -6.55
N ALA A 211 19.05 -26.11 -6.88
CA ALA A 211 18.01 -25.07 -6.89
C ALA A 211 17.80 -24.47 -5.48
N GLU A 212 17.68 -25.31 -4.44
CA GLU A 212 17.52 -24.85 -3.05
C GLU A 212 18.68 -23.94 -2.60
N VAL A 213 19.92 -24.37 -2.88
CA VAL A 213 21.11 -23.62 -2.48
C VAL A 213 21.20 -22.30 -3.25
N LEU A 214 20.95 -22.32 -4.57
CA LEU A 214 21.06 -21.12 -5.40
C LEU A 214 19.92 -20.13 -5.15
N GLU A 215 18.70 -20.60 -4.88
CA GLU A 215 17.57 -19.76 -4.49
C GLU A 215 17.84 -19.03 -3.17
N SER A 216 18.37 -19.74 -2.16
CA SER A 216 18.76 -19.13 -0.88
C SER A 216 19.84 -18.04 -1.08
N PHE A 217 20.84 -18.32 -1.91
CA PHE A 217 21.87 -17.35 -2.27
C PHE A 217 21.28 -16.13 -3.01
N PHE A 218 20.36 -16.37 -3.95
CA PHE A 218 19.66 -15.33 -4.70
C PHE A 218 18.87 -14.41 -3.76
N VAL A 219 18.11 -14.95 -2.81
CA VAL A 219 17.35 -14.16 -1.82
C VAL A 219 18.26 -13.21 -1.04
N GLN A 220 19.46 -13.66 -0.64
CA GLN A 220 20.43 -12.80 0.04
C GLN A 220 20.95 -11.68 -0.87
N LYS A 221 21.26 -11.99 -2.14
CA LYS A 221 21.69 -10.97 -3.12
C LYS A 221 20.59 -9.96 -3.41
N LEU A 222 19.34 -10.41 -3.51
CA LEU A 222 18.19 -9.56 -3.76
C LEU A 222 17.92 -8.59 -2.59
N LYS A 223 18.10 -9.03 -1.34
CA LYS A 223 18.03 -8.12 -0.17
C LYS A 223 19.05 -6.99 -0.26
N GLY A 224 20.30 -7.31 -0.60
CA GLY A 224 21.34 -6.31 -0.81
C GLY A 224 21.01 -5.35 -1.95
N PHE A 225 20.49 -5.88 -3.07
CA PHE A 225 20.03 -5.06 -4.20
C PHE A 225 18.93 -4.08 -3.78
N LYS A 226 17.88 -4.55 -3.09
CA LYS A 226 16.77 -3.68 -2.64
C LYS A 226 17.24 -2.59 -1.68
N ALA A 227 18.14 -2.92 -0.75
CA ALA A 227 18.72 -1.93 0.16
C ALA A 227 19.50 -0.84 -0.60
N SER A 228 20.35 -1.23 -1.56
CA SER A 228 21.06 -0.27 -2.42
C SER A 228 20.12 0.56 -3.31
N ARG A 229 19.05 -0.06 -3.83
CA ARG A 229 18.03 0.63 -4.64
C ARG A 229 17.27 1.68 -3.82
N SER A 230 16.82 1.33 -2.62
CA SER A 230 16.15 2.29 -1.72
C SER A 230 17.06 3.46 -1.34
N HIS A 231 18.35 3.21 -1.09
CA HIS A 231 19.31 4.28 -0.82
C HIS A 231 19.52 5.21 -2.03
N ASN A 232 19.65 4.65 -3.23
CA ASN A 232 19.80 5.44 -4.46
C ASN A 232 18.57 6.31 -4.75
N ASN A 233 17.37 5.79 -4.48
CA ASN A 233 16.13 6.55 -4.66
C ASN A 233 16.05 7.74 -3.69
N LYS A 234 16.48 7.56 -2.44
CA LYS A 234 16.56 8.66 -1.44
C LYS A 234 17.56 9.75 -1.85
N LEU A 235 18.72 9.39 -2.40
CA LEU A 235 19.70 10.37 -2.89
C LEU A 235 19.21 11.20 -4.08
N GLN A 236 18.36 10.61 -4.93
CA GLN A 236 17.78 11.32 -6.08
C GLN A 236 16.67 12.29 -5.67
N SER A 237 15.86 11.95 -4.67
CA SER A 237 14.82 12.84 -4.16
C SER A 237 15.37 14.07 -3.43
N THR A 238 16.52 13.95 -2.74
CA THR A 238 17.18 15.09 -2.06
C THR A 238 17.93 16.04 -3.01
N ALA A 239 18.12 15.65 -4.27
CA ALA A 239 18.87 16.44 -5.27
C ALA A 239 17.96 17.22 -6.24
N SER A 240 16.64 17.18 -6.04
CA SER A 240 15.63 17.81 -6.89
C SER A 240 14.99 19.03 -6.22
#